data_AF-A0AAD6RDP7-F1
#
_entry.id   AF-A0AAD6RDP7-F1
#
_cell.length_a   1.000
_cell.length_b   1.000
_cell.length_c   1.000
_cell.angle_alpha   90.00
_cell.angle_beta   90.00
_cell.angle_gamma   90.00
#
_symmetry.space_group_name_H-M   'P 1'
#
loop_
_entity.id
_entity.type
_entity.pdbx_description
1 polymer ?
#
loop_
_entity_poly.entity_id
_entity_poly.type
_entity_poly.pdbx_seq_one_letter_code
_entity_poly.pdbx_strand_id
1 'polypeptide(L)'
;MLLLLLFFFSFLLLFWLLNYFTFVHLCNYLCYFFGVVYSIRVFSIASVTCLFLVLPVNYYGQEMKHKHIHAESLNVFTIANVKEGSRWLWAHCLTLYIISCSACVLLYFEYKSITKMRLAHITTSPPNPSHFTILVRSIPYLVGESYSNSVKKFFTNYYASSYLSHQIVYRCGLVQKLMVDAEKICMKIKAAPKGQSSLKPCCLCGGSTSFKVLTDEPESVKDSFSYSNLNLATSDNERSAAFVIFKTRYAAVVATQMLQSPNPMSWVTELAPEPHDVLWSNLCIPFRQLWLRKIATLLASIVFMVLFLAPVTFVQGLTQLEKLSQTFPFLRGFLKQDLINHVLTGYLPSVILMLFLYTVPPTMMLFSSVEGPVSHSRRKRSACLKILYFTIWNVFFVNHVSGGFLFAFNMLSSVGDIPVELAKAIPNQVSFL
;
A
#
# COMPACT_ATOMS: atom_id res chain seq x y z
N MET A 1 14.48 14.76 18.74
CA MET A 1 14.22 13.43 19.31
C MET A 1 12.80 12.96 18.97
N LEU A 2 11.74 13.70 19.34
CA LEU A 2 10.38 13.23 19.04
C LEU A 2 9.97 13.31 17.56
N LEU A 3 10.50 14.25 16.77
CA LEU A 3 10.26 14.28 15.31
C LEU A 3 10.82 13.04 14.60
N LEU A 4 11.91 12.47 15.15
CA LEU A 4 12.53 11.22 14.71
C LEU A 4 11.75 10.00 15.22
N LEU A 5 11.12 10.10 16.40
CA LEU A 5 10.15 9.13 16.94
C LEU A 5 8.79 9.19 16.24
N LEU A 6 8.36 10.34 15.71
CA LEU A 6 7.16 10.56 14.91
C LEU A 6 7.40 10.12 13.47
N PHE A 7 8.58 10.42 12.92
CA PHE A 7 9.04 9.75 11.71
C PHE A 7 9.09 8.24 11.94
N PHE A 8 9.56 7.77 13.10
CA PHE A 8 9.59 6.34 13.44
C PHE A 8 8.21 5.74 13.67
N PHE A 9 7.28 6.35 14.42
CA PHE A 9 5.93 5.80 14.64
C PHE A 9 5.10 5.92 13.38
N SER A 10 5.21 7.03 12.64
CA SER A 10 4.62 7.14 11.30
C SER A 10 5.23 6.10 10.37
N PHE A 11 6.56 5.93 10.30
CA PHE A 11 7.24 4.96 9.44
C PHE A 11 7.05 3.50 9.89
N LEU A 12 6.90 3.23 11.18
CA LEU A 12 6.66 1.90 11.78
C LEU A 12 5.18 1.53 11.67
N LEU A 13 4.25 2.48 11.86
CA LEU A 13 2.81 2.32 11.58
C LEU A 13 2.55 2.19 10.09
N LEU A 14 3.27 2.95 9.25
CA LEU A 14 3.33 2.83 7.80
C LEU A 14 3.88 1.46 7.43
N PHE A 15 5.00 1.01 8.01
CA PHE A 15 5.57 -0.31 7.74
C PHE A 15 4.65 -1.44 8.25
N TRP A 16 3.97 -1.26 9.38
CA TRP A 16 3.00 -2.20 9.94
C TRP A 16 1.71 -2.26 9.08
N LEU A 17 1.18 -1.13 8.63
CA LEU A 17 0.04 -1.02 7.70
C LEU A 17 0.37 -1.52 6.28
N LEU A 18 1.61 -1.28 5.81
CA LEU A 18 2.13 -1.83 4.55
C LEU A 18 2.33 -3.35 4.64
N ASN A 19 2.55 -3.91 5.83
CA ASN A 19 2.72 -5.35 6.04
C ASN A 19 1.41 -6.11 6.25
N TYR A 20 0.35 -5.48 6.79
CA TYR A 20 -0.93 -6.17 6.97
C TYR A 20 -1.58 -6.61 5.64
N PHE A 21 -1.24 -5.96 4.51
CA PHE A 21 -1.93 -6.19 3.22
C PHE A 21 -1.10 -6.86 2.11
N THR A 22 0.12 -7.32 2.39
CA THR A 22 1.07 -7.75 1.34
C THR A 22 2.10 -8.73 1.93
N PHE A 23 2.35 -9.98 1.51
CA PHE A 23 2.68 -10.51 0.17
C PHE A 23 3.18 -12.00 0.27
N VAL A 24 3.44 -12.64 -0.88
CA VAL A 24 3.75 -14.06 -1.19
C VAL A 24 4.92 -14.74 -0.42
N HIS A 25 4.56 -15.58 0.55
CA HIS A 25 5.20 -16.71 1.24
C HIS A 25 6.70 -16.94 1.52
N LEU A 26 7.73 -16.54 0.74
CA LEU A 26 9.12 -16.95 1.11
C LEU A 26 10.20 -15.86 0.99
N CYS A 27 10.29 -15.13 -0.12
CA CYS A 27 11.24 -14.02 -0.25
C CYS A 27 10.82 -12.77 0.57
N ASN A 28 9.57 -12.75 1.05
CA ASN A 28 8.96 -11.61 1.76
C ASN A 28 9.25 -11.56 3.26
N TYR A 29 9.40 -12.70 3.93
CA TYR A 29 9.77 -12.74 5.36
C TYR A 29 11.17 -12.16 5.61
N LEU A 30 12.09 -12.41 4.68
CA LEU A 30 13.45 -11.87 4.75
C LEU A 30 13.45 -10.35 4.58
N CYS A 31 12.79 -9.81 3.55
CA CYS A 31 12.69 -8.35 3.38
C CYS A 31 11.99 -7.67 4.56
N TYR A 32 10.94 -8.29 5.10
CA TYR A 32 10.27 -7.84 6.32
C TYR A 32 11.24 -7.79 7.50
N PHE A 33 11.94 -8.89 7.77
CA PHE A 33 12.88 -9.01 8.86
C PHE A 33 14.01 -7.98 8.75
N PHE A 34 14.58 -7.79 7.55
CA PHE A 34 15.60 -6.78 7.31
C PHE A 34 15.08 -5.36 7.57
N GLY A 35 13.84 -5.04 7.18
CA GLY A 35 13.24 -3.73 7.45
C GLY A 35 13.03 -3.45 8.94
N VAL A 36 12.58 -4.46 9.70
CA VAL A 36 12.41 -4.36 11.16
C VAL A 36 13.77 -4.21 11.84
N VAL A 37 14.75 -5.06 11.49
CA VAL A 37 16.11 -5.01 12.04
C VAL A 37 16.79 -3.67 11.74
N TYR A 38 16.67 -3.17 10.51
CA TYR A 38 17.18 -1.85 10.11
C TYR A 38 16.57 -0.74 10.98
N SER A 39 15.25 -0.77 11.17
CA SER A 39 14.53 0.24 11.98
C SER A 39 14.98 0.21 13.44
N ILE A 40 15.13 -0.97 14.04
CA ILE A 40 15.62 -1.12 15.43
C ILE A 40 17.04 -0.60 15.57
N ARG A 41 17.93 -0.89 14.61
CA ARG A 41 19.34 -0.43 14.63
C ARG A 41 19.45 1.09 14.54
N VAL A 42 18.76 1.72 13.59
CA VAL A 42 18.75 3.19 13.44
C VAL A 42 18.17 3.83 14.70
N PHE A 43 17.09 3.26 15.25
CA PHE A 43 16.46 3.78 16.45
C PHE A 43 17.35 3.68 17.68
N SER A 44 18.08 2.57 17.85
CA SER A 44 19.04 2.40 18.95
C SER A 44 20.12 3.48 18.91
N ILE A 45 20.70 3.77 17.74
CA ILE A 45 21.69 4.84 17.56
C ILE A 45 21.07 6.22 17.86
N ALA A 46 19.86 6.47 17.35
CA ALA A 46 19.16 7.71 17.59
C ALA A 46 18.82 7.93 19.07
N SER A 47 18.38 6.88 19.77
CA SER A 47 18.06 6.90 21.20
C SER A 47 19.29 7.22 22.03
N VAL A 48 20.39 6.51 21.83
CA VAL A 48 21.67 6.77 22.52
C VAL A 48 22.14 8.20 22.26
N THR A 49 22.19 8.62 20.99
CA THR A 49 22.68 9.96 20.63
C THR A 49 21.78 11.06 21.22
N CYS A 50 20.47 10.88 21.23
CA CYS A 50 19.57 11.88 21.81
C CYS A 50 19.63 11.91 23.35
N LEU A 51 19.80 10.77 24.02
CA LEU A 51 19.93 10.71 25.48
C LEU A 51 21.23 11.37 25.97
N PHE A 52 22.34 11.18 25.26
CA PHE A 52 23.64 11.71 25.71
C PHE A 52 23.94 13.13 25.19
N LEU A 53 23.45 13.52 24.01
CA LEU A 53 23.71 14.86 23.45
C LEU A 53 22.54 15.81 23.62
N VAL A 54 21.34 15.40 23.20
CA VAL A 54 20.20 16.33 23.11
C VAL A 54 19.55 16.58 24.46
N LEU A 55 19.40 15.55 25.29
CA LEU A 55 18.73 15.67 26.59
C LEU A 55 19.46 16.62 27.56
N PRO A 56 20.79 16.53 27.76
CA PRO A 56 21.49 17.43 28.65
C PRO A 56 21.52 18.87 28.11
N VAL A 57 21.69 19.03 26.79
CA VAL A 57 21.69 20.34 26.13
C VAL A 57 20.34 21.05 26.29
N ASN A 58 19.23 20.31 26.18
CA ASN A 58 17.90 20.87 26.42
C ASN A 58 17.69 21.24 27.88
N TYR A 59 18.12 20.39 28.82
CA TYR A 59 17.93 20.61 30.25
C TYR A 59 18.66 21.87 30.78
N TYR A 60 19.87 22.12 30.27
CA TYR A 60 20.69 23.29 30.64
C TYR A 60 20.57 24.47 29.66
N GLY A 61 19.60 24.44 28.73
CA GLY A 61 19.47 25.44 27.66
C GLY A 61 19.14 26.86 28.14
N GLN A 62 18.42 26.98 29.27
CA GLN A 62 18.11 28.23 29.96
C GLN A 62 18.42 28.11 31.46
N GLU A 63 18.89 29.20 32.06
CA GLU A 63 19.06 29.29 33.51
C GLU A 63 17.67 29.32 34.17
N MET A 64 17.24 28.17 34.69
CA MET A 64 16.02 28.03 35.48
C MET A 64 16.36 27.40 36.83
N LYS A 65 15.53 27.64 37.85
CA LYS A 65 15.61 26.87 39.10
C LYS A 65 14.97 25.51 38.86
N HIS A 66 15.79 24.51 38.56
CA HIS A 66 15.34 23.14 38.39
C HIS A 66 14.67 22.61 39.64
N LYS A 67 13.53 21.92 39.46
CA LYS A 67 12.86 21.17 40.53
C LYS A 67 13.39 19.73 40.52
N HIS A 68 12.97 18.89 41.48
CA HIS A 68 13.24 17.45 41.37
C HIS A 68 12.72 16.93 40.01
N ILE A 69 13.52 16.10 39.34
CA ILE A 69 13.34 15.64 37.95
C ILE A 69 11.91 15.14 37.66
N HIS A 70 11.25 14.49 38.63
CA HIS A 70 9.88 13.98 38.50
C HIS A 70 8.78 15.06 38.45
N ALA A 71 9.08 16.30 38.85
CA ALA A 71 8.15 17.42 38.91
C ALA A 71 8.38 18.46 37.81
N GLU A 72 9.30 18.22 36.88
CA GLU A 72 9.56 19.12 35.76
C GLU A 72 8.61 18.87 34.58
N SER A 73 8.25 19.96 33.90
CA SER A 73 7.40 19.86 32.71
C SER A 73 8.22 19.33 31.53
N LEU A 74 7.58 18.53 30.66
CA LEU A 74 8.23 17.95 29.47
C LEU A 74 8.85 19.01 28.55
N ASN A 75 8.36 20.25 28.61
CA ASN A 75 8.87 21.38 27.82
C ASN A 75 10.34 21.70 28.12
N VAL A 76 10.82 21.45 29.34
CA VAL A 76 12.23 21.66 29.74
C VAL A 76 13.18 20.76 28.95
N PHE A 77 12.72 19.57 28.53
CA PHE A 77 13.50 18.60 27.75
C PHE A 77 13.38 18.80 26.23
N THR A 78 12.73 19.88 25.78
CA THR A 78 12.54 20.17 24.35
C THR A 78 13.43 21.31 23.88
N ILE A 79 13.53 21.46 22.55
CA ILE A 79 14.29 22.57 21.93
C ILE A 79 13.74 23.95 22.29
N ALA A 80 12.49 24.03 22.74
CA ALA A 80 11.88 25.28 23.22
C ALA A 80 12.58 25.86 24.46
N ASN A 81 13.32 25.03 25.20
CA ASN A 81 14.10 25.46 26.36
C ASN A 81 15.49 26.04 26.00
N VAL A 82 15.85 26.10 24.70
CA VAL A 82 17.14 26.64 24.25
C VAL A 82 16.95 28.09 23.78
N LYS A 83 17.81 29.02 24.24
CA LYS A 83 17.76 30.43 23.80
C LYS A 83 18.01 30.58 22.29
N GLU A 84 17.27 31.48 21.64
CA GLU A 84 17.48 31.83 20.24
C GLU A 84 18.90 32.39 20.02
N GLY A 85 19.57 32.00 18.92
CA GLY A 85 20.95 32.40 18.62
C GLY A 85 22.04 31.69 19.44
N SER A 86 21.67 30.74 20.29
CA SER A 86 22.60 30.00 21.14
C SER A 86 23.50 29.03 20.35
N ARG A 87 24.78 28.92 20.75
CA ARG A 87 25.74 27.93 20.21
C ARG A 87 25.27 26.49 20.44
N TRP A 88 24.43 26.25 21.46
CA TRP A 88 23.88 24.95 21.80
C TRP A 88 23.01 24.33 20.68
N LEU A 89 22.45 25.15 19.78
CA LEU A 89 21.73 24.66 18.60
C LEU A 89 22.61 23.84 17.65
N TRP A 90 23.93 24.09 17.63
CA TRP A 90 24.86 23.28 16.83
C TRP A 90 24.93 21.82 17.31
N ALA A 91 24.70 21.54 18.59
CA ALA A 91 24.64 20.17 19.10
C ALA A 91 23.45 19.39 18.51
N HIS A 92 22.31 20.07 18.27
CA HIS A 92 21.17 19.48 17.59
C HIS A 92 21.47 19.19 16.12
N CYS A 93 22.09 20.14 15.41
CA CYS A 93 22.55 19.93 14.03
C CYS A 93 23.53 18.75 13.95
N LEU A 94 24.53 18.71 14.83
CA LEU A 94 25.50 17.62 14.90
C LEU A 94 24.81 16.26 15.13
N THR A 95 23.88 16.21 16.08
CA THR A 95 23.08 15.00 16.35
C THR A 95 22.29 14.55 15.12
N LEU A 96 21.67 15.47 14.39
CA LEU A 96 20.95 15.16 13.14
C LEU A 96 21.89 14.61 12.06
N TYR A 97 23.09 15.16 11.92
CA TYR A 97 24.10 14.64 11.00
C TYR A 97 24.56 13.23 11.38
N ILE A 98 24.80 12.97 12.67
CA ILE A 98 25.19 11.63 13.16
C ILE A 98 24.10 10.61 12.85
N ILE A 99 22.83 10.93 13.15
CA ILE A 99 21.70 10.04 12.90
C ILE A 99 21.50 9.82 11.40
N SER A 100 21.57 10.87 10.58
CA SER A 100 21.39 10.76 9.12
C SER A 100 22.52 9.95 8.48
N CYS A 101 23.77 10.23 8.84
CA CYS A 101 24.93 9.50 8.34
C CYS A 101 24.88 8.02 8.73
N SER A 102 24.59 7.71 10.00
CA SER A 102 24.45 6.32 10.45
C SER A 102 23.31 5.58 9.75
N ALA A 103 22.16 6.24 9.52
CA ALA A 103 21.06 5.67 8.74
C ALA A 103 21.48 5.36 7.30
N CYS A 104 22.15 6.29 6.61
CA CYS A 104 22.66 6.08 5.24
C CYS A 104 23.67 4.92 5.17
N VAL A 105 24.60 4.84 6.12
CA VAL A 105 25.60 3.77 6.19
C VAL A 105 24.93 2.41 6.42
N LEU A 106 24.01 2.32 7.38
CA LEU A 106 23.25 1.09 7.63
C LEU A 106 22.42 0.68 6.41
N LEU A 107 21.77 1.63 5.75
CA LEU A 107 20.97 1.37 4.55
C LEU A 107 21.86 0.81 3.44
N TYR A 108 23.05 1.36 3.23
CA TYR A 108 24.01 0.84 2.25
C TYR A 108 24.39 -0.63 2.53
N PHE A 109 24.68 -0.98 3.79
CA PHE A 109 25.04 -2.35 4.16
C PHE A 109 23.87 -3.32 3.98
N GLU A 110 22.67 -2.96 4.43
CA GLU A 110 21.48 -3.79 4.27
C GLU A 110 21.13 -3.96 2.78
N TYR A 111 21.19 -2.89 2.00
CA TYR A 111 20.93 -2.94 0.56
C TYR A 111 21.93 -3.85 -0.17
N LYS A 112 23.21 -3.76 0.19
CA LYS A 112 24.27 -4.64 -0.33
C LYS A 112 24.00 -6.10 0.04
N SER A 113 23.55 -6.37 1.27
CA SER A 113 23.17 -7.71 1.72
C SER A 113 21.99 -8.26 0.92
N ILE A 114 20.90 -7.49 0.79
CA ILE A 114 19.70 -7.86 0.03
C ILE A 114 20.06 -8.15 -1.43
N THR A 115 20.91 -7.32 -2.05
CA THR A 115 21.35 -7.51 -3.44
C THR A 115 22.12 -8.82 -3.62
N LYS A 116 23.03 -9.14 -2.68
CA LYS A 116 23.76 -10.42 -2.69
C LYS A 116 22.84 -11.61 -2.52
N MET A 117 21.91 -11.56 -1.56
CA MET A 117 20.95 -12.65 -1.33
C MET A 117 20.03 -12.83 -2.54
N ARG A 118 19.58 -11.74 -3.16
CA ARG A 118 18.77 -11.78 -4.38
C ARG A 118 19.53 -12.41 -5.55
N LEU A 119 20.81 -12.05 -5.72
CA LEU A 119 21.65 -12.63 -6.76
C LEU A 119 21.88 -14.13 -6.53
N ALA A 120 22.18 -14.52 -5.28
CA ALA A 120 22.33 -15.92 -4.88
C ALA A 120 21.03 -16.71 -5.13
N HIS A 121 19.87 -16.13 -4.82
CA HIS A 121 18.58 -16.74 -5.09
C HIS A 121 18.34 -16.91 -6.59
N ILE A 122 18.57 -15.87 -7.41
CA ILE A 122 18.36 -15.96 -8.88
C ILE A 122 19.27 -17.01 -9.53
N THR A 123 20.50 -17.16 -9.04
CA THR A 123 21.49 -18.11 -9.57
C THR A 123 21.27 -19.54 -9.10
N THR A 124 20.81 -19.73 -7.86
CA THR A 124 20.61 -21.06 -7.25
C THR A 124 19.21 -21.62 -7.52
N SER A 125 18.21 -20.77 -7.72
CA SER A 125 16.83 -21.20 -7.94
C SER A 125 16.67 -22.01 -9.23
N PRO A 126 15.75 -23.00 -9.24
CA PRO A 126 15.44 -23.76 -10.43
C PRO A 126 14.95 -22.84 -11.56
N PRO A 127 15.13 -23.21 -12.83
CA PRO A 127 14.65 -22.43 -13.97
C PRO A 127 13.13 -22.24 -13.89
N ASN A 128 12.70 -21.02 -13.57
CA ASN A 128 11.29 -20.62 -13.63
C ASN A 128 10.93 -20.28 -15.09
N PRO A 129 9.79 -20.74 -15.63
CA PRO A 129 9.32 -20.36 -16.96
C PRO A 129 9.21 -18.83 -17.17
N SER A 130 8.98 -18.06 -16.11
CA SER A 130 8.96 -16.59 -16.17
C SER A 130 10.28 -15.99 -16.68
N HIS A 131 11.43 -16.63 -16.44
CA HIS A 131 12.74 -16.13 -16.86
C HIS A 131 12.99 -16.27 -18.37
N PHE A 132 12.21 -17.10 -19.06
CA PHE A 132 12.31 -17.35 -20.50
C PHE A 132 11.17 -16.72 -21.28
N THR A 133 10.19 -16.16 -20.58
CA THR A 133 8.94 -15.69 -21.17
C THR A 133 8.83 -14.18 -21.03
N ILE A 134 8.44 -13.51 -22.11
CA ILE A 134 8.08 -12.10 -22.10
C ILE A 134 6.58 -11.97 -22.33
N LEU A 135 5.98 -10.98 -21.72
CA LEU A 135 4.63 -10.53 -22.02
C LEU A 135 4.71 -9.40 -23.04
N VAL A 136 4.11 -9.62 -24.20
CA VAL A 136 3.94 -8.62 -25.26
C VAL A 136 2.52 -8.08 -25.19
N ARG A 137 2.37 -6.76 -25.21
CA ARG A 137 1.07 -6.05 -25.23
C ARG A 137 1.02 -5.05 -26.38
N SER A 138 -0.18 -4.64 -26.76
CA SER A 138 -0.41 -3.72 -27.88
C SER A 138 0.15 -4.22 -29.21
N ILE A 139 -0.11 -5.49 -29.53
CA ILE A 139 0.19 -6.03 -30.86
C ILE A 139 -0.70 -5.27 -31.87
N PRO A 140 -0.13 -4.65 -32.92
CA PRO A 140 -0.91 -3.95 -33.92
C PRO A 140 -1.77 -4.94 -34.70
N TYR A 141 -3.02 -4.55 -34.97
CA TYR A 141 -3.92 -5.34 -35.79
C TYR A 141 -3.57 -5.16 -37.27
N LEU A 142 -3.31 -6.26 -37.96
CA LEU A 142 -3.08 -6.30 -39.40
C LEU A 142 -4.32 -6.89 -40.06
N VAL A 143 -4.89 -6.16 -41.02
CA VAL A 143 -6.13 -6.58 -41.71
C VAL A 143 -5.87 -7.89 -42.45
N GLY A 144 -6.62 -8.94 -42.10
CA GLY A 144 -6.53 -10.26 -42.72
C GLY A 144 -5.50 -11.22 -42.11
N GLU A 145 -4.74 -10.83 -41.08
CA GLU A 145 -3.83 -11.71 -40.35
C GLU A 145 -4.28 -11.90 -38.89
N SER A 146 -4.16 -13.12 -38.35
CA SER A 146 -4.36 -13.36 -36.92
C SER A 146 -3.23 -12.75 -36.09
N TYR A 147 -3.50 -12.44 -34.80
CA TYR A 147 -2.46 -11.93 -33.91
C TYR A 147 -1.34 -12.96 -33.72
N SER A 148 -1.68 -14.25 -33.71
CA SER A 148 -0.70 -15.34 -33.65
C SER A 148 0.29 -15.30 -34.82
N ASN A 149 -0.20 -15.12 -36.05
CA ASN A 149 0.66 -15.02 -37.23
C ASN A 149 1.53 -13.76 -37.20
N SER A 150 0.97 -12.63 -36.77
CA SER A 150 1.69 -11.36 -36.61
C SER A 150 2.87 -11.49 -35.63
N VAL A 151 2.63 -12.10 -34.46
CA VAL A 151 3.67 -12.36 -33.44
C VAL A 151 4.72 -13.32 -33.99
N LYS A 152 4.31 -14.42 -34.63
CA LYS A 152 5.24 -15.39 -35.21
C LYS A 152 6.15 -14.73 -36.25
N LYS A 153 5.59 -13.95 -37.18
CA LYS A 153 6.34 -13.24 -38.23
C LYS A 153 7.33 -12.24 -37.63
N PHE A 154 6.89 -11.43 -36.66
CA PHE A 154 7.75 -10.45 -35.98
C PHE A 154 8.95 -11.13 -35.28
N PHE A 155 8.69 -12.08 -34.39
CA PHE A 155 9.76 -12.69 -33.60
C PHE A 155 10.62 -13.67 -34.41
N THR A 156 10.10 -14.29 -35.48
CA THR A 156 10.92 -15.09 -36.39
C THR A 156 11.87 -14.20 -37.19
N ASN A 157 11.44 -13.02 -37.61
CA ASN A 157 12.28 -12.12 -38.39
C ASN A 157 13.40 -11.46 -37.55
N TYR A 158 13.06 -10.96 -36.35
CA TYR A 158 14.03 -10.24 -35.51
C TYR A 158 14.81 -11.13 -34.54
N TYR A 159 14.25 -12.29 -34.14
CA TYR A 159 14.83 -13.17 -33.11
C TYR A 159 14.87 -14.65 -33.55
N ALA A 160 15.11 -14.92 -34.84
CA ALA A 160 15.08 -16.26 -35.45
C ALA A 160 15.78 -17.36 -34.64
N SER A 161 16.99 -17.08 -34.12
CA SER A 161 17.79 -18.07 -33.39
C SER A 161 17.24 -18.39 -32.01
N SER A 162 16.61 -17.40 -31.36
CA SER A 162 16.26 -17.43 -29.93
C SER A 162 14.77 -17.63 -29.66
N TYR A 163 13.90 -17.33 -30.62
CA TYR A 163 12.46 -17.55 -30.53
C TYR A 163 12.15 -19.05 -30.45
N LEU A 164 11.29 -19.44 -29.51
CA LEU A 164 10.83 -20.82 -29.33
C LEU A 164 9.36 -20.97 -29.73
N SER A 165 8.47 -20.26 -29.04
CA SER A 165 7.02 -20.32 -29.26
C SER A 165 6.32 -19.10 -28.68
N HIS A 166 5.02 -18.97 -28.91
CA HIS A 166 4.19 -17.95 -28.28
C HIS A 166 2.82 -18.51 -27.92
N GLN A 167 2.17 -17.89 -26.93
CA GLN A 167 0.82 -18.18 -26.46
C GLN A 167 0.01 -16.88 -26.52
N ILE A 168 -1.02 -16.84 -27.37
CA ILE A 168 -1.95 -15.69 -27.43
C ILE A 168 -2.87 -15.68 -26.21
N VAL A 169 -3.20 -14.48 -25.73
CA VAL A 169 -4.18 -14.27 -24.66
C VAL A 169 -5.58 -14.14 -25.28
N TYR A 170 -6.51 -14.97 -24.82
CA TYR A 170 -7.90 -14.96 -25.27
C TYR A 170 -8.84 -14.34 -24.23
N ARG A 171 -9.96 -13.78 -24.68
CA ARG A 171 -11.00 -13.23 -23.79
C ARG A 171 -11.85 -14.35 -23.17
N CYS A 172 -11.39 -14.93 -22.06
CA CYS A 172 -12.10 -16.03 -21.40
C CYS A 172 -13.18 -15.59 -20.39
N GLY A 173 -13.98 -14.54 -20.67
CA GLY A 173 -14.92 -13.99 -19.69
C GLY A 173 -16.00 -14.97 -19.18
N LEU A 174 -16.49 -15.86 -20.05
CA LEU A 174 -17.48 -16.89 -19.70
C LEU A 174 -16.80 -18.09 -19.03
N VAL A 175 -15.69 -18.57 -19.60
CA VAL A 175 -14.91 -19.70 -19.06
C VAL A 175 -14.37 -19.41 -17.67
N GLN A 176 -13.88 -18.19 -17.43
CA GLN A 176 -13.39 -17.80 -16.11
C GLN A 176 -14.51 -17.78 -15.07
N LYS A 177 -15.73 -17.35 -15.43
CA LYS A 177 -16.89 -17.43 -14.52
C LYS A 177 -17.23 -18.88 -14.19
N LEU A 178 -17.30 -19.75 -15.20
CA LEU A 178 -17.55 -21.19 -15.00
C LEU A 178 -16.49 -21.84 -14.11
N MET A 179 -15.21 -21.53 -14.31
CA MET A 179 -14.12 -22.06 -13.48
C MET A 179 -14.24 -21.59 -12.03
N VAL A 180 -14.52 -20.31 -11.79
CA VAL A 180 -14.68 -19.76 -10.44
C VAL A 180 -15.91 -20.36 -9.75
N ASP A 181 -17.01 -20.55 -10.48
CA ASP A 181 -18.21 -21.15 -9.91
C ASP A 181 -18.00 -22.64 -9.62
N ALA A 182 -17.31 -23.38 -10.48
CA ALA A 182 -16.89 -24.76 -10.23
C ALA A 182 -15.95 -24.87 -9.02
N GLU A 183 -15.01 -23.94 -8.85
CA GLU A 183 -14.11 -23.90 -7.69
C GLU A 183 -14.89 -23.64 -6.39
N LYS A 184 -15.84 -22.69 -6.39
CA LYS A 184 -16.73 -22.45 -5.24
C LYS A 184 -17.56 -23.68 -4.90
N ILE A 185 -18.10 -24.37 -5.89
CA ILE A 185 -18.85 -25.62 -5.70
C ILE A 185 -17.95 -26.68 -5.09
N CYS A 186 -16.74 -26.87 -5.62
CA CYS A 186 -15.75 -27.82 -5.10
C CYS A 186 -15.34 -27.49 -3.66
N MET A 187 -15.14 -26.21 -3.33
CA MET A 187 -14.87 -25.76 -1.96
C MET A 187 -16.03 -26.05 -1.02
N LYS A 188 -17.29 -25.79 -1.44
CA LYS A 188 -18.48 -26.14 -0.67
C LYS A 188 -18.61 -27.66 -0.46
N ILE A 189 -18.30 -28.47 -1.46
CA ILE A 189 -18.28 -29.94 -1.37
C ILE A 189 -17.18 -30.43 -0.41
N LYS A 190 -15.99 -29.80 -0.42
CA LYS A 190 -14.89 -30.13 0.50
C LYS A 190 -15.15 -29.68 1.94
N ALA A 191 -15.86 -28.56 2.12
CA ALA A 191 -16.25 -28.02 3.42
C ALA A 191 -17.48 -28.73 4.00
N ALA A 192 -18.22 -29.48 3.19
CA ALA A 192 -19.31 -30.32 3.68
C ALA A 192 -18.72 -31.47 4.52
N PRO A 193 -19.16 -31.64 5.79
CA PRO A 193 -18.65 -32.70 6.64
C PRO A 193 -18.95 -34.06 6.01
N LYS A 194 -17.91 -34.87 5.78
CA LYS A 194 -18.07 -36.28 5.44
C LYS A 194 -18.56 -37.02 6.68
N GLY A 195 -19.89 -37.11 6.81
CA GLY A 195 -20.58 -37.99 7.76
C GLY A 195 -20.89 -37.34 9.11
N GLN A 196 -22.15 -36.95 9.30
CA GLN A 196 -22.99 -37.47 10.38
C GLN A 196 -24.44 -37.05 10.13
N SER A 197 -25.27 -38.05 9.86
CA SER A 197 -26.71 -37.96 9.79
C SER A 197 -27.30 -37.87 11.19
N SER A 198 -27.44 -36.67 11.75
CA SER A 198 -28.49 -36.37 12.74
C SER A 198 -28.53 -34.88 13.04
N LEU A 199 -29.39 -34.14 12.33
CA LEU A 199 -29.76 -32.77 12.71
C LEU A 199 -31.24 -32.75 13.03
N LYS A 200 -31.57 -32.64 14.33
CA LYS A 200 -32.93 -32.37 14.79
C LYS A 200 -33.36 -30.97 14.32
N PRO A 201 -34.62 -30.77 13.89
CA PRO A 201 -35.06 -29.47 13.37
C PRO A 201 -35.13 -28.43 14.49
N CYS A 202 -34.56 -27.25 14.26
CA CYS A 202 -34.73 -26.09 15.12
C CYS A 202 -36.07 -25.41 14.79
N CYS A 203 -36.94 -25.24 15.79
CA CYS A 203 -38.34 -24.87 15.61
C CYS A 203 -38.60 -23.36 15.44
N LEU A 204 -37.56 -22.51 15.42
CA LEU A 204 -37.71 -21.04 15.39
C LEU A 204 -37.21 -20.37 14.08
N CYS A 205 -36.69 -21.15 13.14
CA CYS A 205 -36.44 -20.69 11.78
C CYS A 205 -37.12 -21.69 10.87
N GLY A 206 -38.03 -21.25 10.01
CA GLY A 206 -38.74 -22.10 9.04
C GLY A 206 -37.78 -22.72 8.03
N GLY A 207 -37.03 -23.73 8.47
CA GLY A 207 -36.02 -24.42 7.70
C GLY A 207 -36.62 -25.58 6.95
N SER A 208 -36.73 -25.43 5.63
CA SER A 208 -36.77 -26.60 4.75
C SER A 208 -35.43 -27.34 4.90
N THR A 209 -35.50 -28.66 5.03
CA THR A 209 -34.34 -29.54 5.20
C THR A 209 -33.34 -29.34 4.05
N SER A 210 -32.15 -28.88 4.43
CA SER A 210 -31.00 -28.44 3.63
C SER A 210 -30.34 -29.52 2.73
N PHE A 211 -31.06 -30.55 2.31
CA PHE A 211 -30.52 -31.57 1.39
C PHE A 211 -31.29 -31.70 0.07
N LYS A 212 -32.45 -31.03 -0.08
CA LYS A 212 -33.22 -31.05 -1.34
C LYS A 212 -32.81 -29.98 -2.35
N VAL A 213 -32.04 -28.97 -1.95
CA VAL A 213 -31.59 -27.89 -2.85
C VAL A 213 -30.39 -28.32 -3.72
N LEU A 214 -29.81 -29.49 -3.49
CA LEU A 214 -28.69 -30.01 -4.29
C LEU A 214 -29.10 -31.03 -5.37
N THR A 215 -30.39 -31.37 -5.49
CA THR A 215 -30.83 -32.41 -6.43
C THR A 215 -31.85 -31.96 -7.47
N ASP A 216 -32.40 -30.74 -7.38
CA ASP A 216 -33.51 -30.30 -8.25
C ASP A 216 -33.10 -29.33 -9.38
N GLU A 217 -31.81 -29.24 -9.72
CA GLU A 217 -31.34 -28.46 -10.88
C GLU A 217 -30.17 -29.14 -11.62
N PRO A 218 -30.33 -30.36 -12.17
CA PRO A 218 -29.47 -30.83 -13.26
C PRO A 218 -30.15 -30.84 -14.64
N GLU A 219 -31.45 -30.51 -14.72
CA GLU A 219 -32.22 -30.63 -15.97
C GLU A 219 -32.67 -29.30 -16.60
N SER A 220 -32.90 -28.22 -15.84
CA SER A 220 -33.40 -26.96 -16.45
C SER A 220 -32.32 -26.07 -17.10
N VAL A 221 -31.04 -26.27 -16.78
CA VAL A 221 -29.90 -25.53 -17.38
C VAL A 221 -29.31 -26.24 -18.61
N LYS A 222 -29.74 -27.47 -18.89
CA LYS A 222 -29.24 -28.26 -20.03
C LYS A 222 -29.75 -27.78 -21.40
N ASP A 223 -30.92 -27.12 -21.44
CA ASP A 223 -31.60 -26.81 -22.71
C ASP A 223 -31.28 -25.43 -23.31
N SER A 224 -30.38 -24.64 -22.71
CA SER A 224 -29.92 -23.35 -23.31
C SER A 224 -28.41 -23.22 -23.56
N PHE A 225 -27.60 -24.16 -23.07
CA PHE A 225 -26.14 -24.11 -23.26
C PHE A 225 -25.68 -25.05 -24.37
N SER A 226 -25.94 -24.63 -25.61
CA SER A 226 -25.35 -25.27 -26.79
C SER A 226 -23.82 -25.20 -26.71
N TYR A 227 -23.18 -26.37 -26.61
CA TYR A 227 -21.73 -26.57 -26.74
C TYR A 227 -21.15 -26.00 -28.06
N SER A 228 -22.01 -25.58 -28.99
CA SER A 228 -21.64 -24.89 -30.23
C SER A 228 -21.03 -23.50 -30.03
N ASN A 229 -21.24 -22.85 -28.87
CA ASN A 229 -20.59 -21.57 -28.51
C ASN A 229 -19.23 -21.74 -27.81
N LEU A 230 -18.76 -22.97 -27.63
CA LEU A 230 -17.48 -23.32 -27.01
C LEU A 230 -16.33 -23.37 -28.04
N ASN A 231 -16.48 -22.73 -29.21
CA ASN A 231 -15.39 -22.44 -30.13
C ASN A 231 -14.45 -21.39 -29.49
N LEU A 232 -13.64 -21.88 -28.55
CA LEU A 232 -12.74 -21.15 -27.66
C LEU A 232 -11.61 -20.37 -28.37
N ALA A 233 -11.45 -20.59 -29.67
CA ALA A 233 -10.36 -20.06 -30.49
C ALA A 233 -10.85 -19.43 -31.81
N THR A 234 -11.97 -18.70 -31.80
CA THR A 234 -12.28 -17.80 -32.91
C THR A 234 -11.38 -16.57 -32.87
N SER A 235 -10.91 -16.11 -34.04
CA SER A 235 -10.06 -14.92 -34.21
C SER A 235 -10.60 -13.67 -33.50
N ASP A 236 -11.93 -13.59 -33.36
CA ASP A 236 -12.63 -12.45 -32.74
C ASP A 236 -12.38 -12.34 -31.22
N ASN A 237 -11.95 -13.44 -30.57
CA ASN A 237 -11.66 -13.48 -29.14
C ASN A 237 -10.17 -13.27 -28.81
N GLU A 238 -9.31 -13.15 -29.82
CA GLU A 238 -7.90 -12.85 -29.64
C GLU A 238 -7.72 -11.43 -29.10
N ARG A 239 -6.81 -11.27 -28.14
CA ARG A 239 -6.41 -9.96 -27.63
C ARG A 239 -5.04 -9.60 -28.17
N SER A 240 -4.76 -8.29 -28.20
CA SER A 240 -3.46 -7.73 -28.56
C SER A 240 -2.39 -7.95 -27.48
N ALA A 241 -2.41 -9.12 -26.83
CA ALA A 241 -1.45 -9.55 -25.82
C ALA A 241 -1.04 -11.01 -26.04
N ALA A 242 0.25 -11.30 -25.86
CA ALA A 242 0.82 -12.63 -26.05
C ALA A 242 1.98 -12.87 -25.08
N PHE A 243 2.13 -14.11 -24.64
CA PHE A 243 3.35 -14.57 -23.98
C PHE A 243 4.29 -15.15 -25.03
N VAL A 244 5.50 -14.63 -25.14
CA VAL A 244 6.51 -15.11 -26.10
C VAL A 244 7.62 -15.79 -25.31
N ILE A 245 7.93 -17.03 -25.68
CA ILE A 245 8.89 -17.90 -25.01
C ILE A 245 10.17 -17.95 -25.85
N PHE A 246 11.31 -17.75 -25.19
CA PHE A 246 12.64 -17.83 -25.78
C PHE A 246 13.40 -19.06 -25.31
N LYS A 247 14.36 -19.51 -26.11
CA LYS A 247 15.28 -20.60 -25.76
C LYS A 247 16.24 -20.21 -24.64
N THR A 248 16.59 -18.93 -24.52
CA THR A 248 17.57 -18.44 -23.54
C THR A 248 17.00 -17.31 -22.68
N ARG A 249 17.40 -17.25 -21.41
CA ARG A 249 17.05 -16.16 -20.48
C ARG A 249 17.58 -14.80 -20.98
N TYR A 250 18.77 -14.82 -21.58
CA TYR A 250 19.41 -13.65 -22.15
C TYR A 250 18.54 -13.01 -23.24
N ALA A 251 18.05 -13.80 -24.19
CA ALA A 251 17.20 -13.28 -25.27
C ALA A 251 15.89 -12.67 -24.74
N ALA A 252 15.27 -13.30 -23.73
CA ALA A 252 14.08 -12.75 -23.09
C ALA A 252 14.36 -11.37 -22.46
N VAL A 253 15.46 -11.22 -21.71
CA VAL A 253 15.83 -9.94 -21.10
C VAL A 253 16.13 -8.88 -22.17
N VAL A 254 16.90 -9.23 -23.20
CA VAL A 254 17.21 -8.31 -24.32
C VAL A 254 15.93 -7.84 -25.01
N ALA A 255 15.01 -8.75 -25.33
CA ALA A 255 13.73 -8.41 -25.96
C ALA A 255 12.84 -7.49 -25.09
N THR A 256 12.98 -7.53 -23.76
CA THR A 256 12.25 -6.61 -22.85
C THR A 256 12.91 -5.25 -22.68
N GLN A 257 14.22 -5.15 -22.88
CA GLN A 257 14.96 -3.89 -22.71
C GLN A 257 15.03 -3.08 -24.01
N MET A 258 14.91 -3.74 -25.17
CA MET A 258 14.95 -3.11 -26.47
C MET A 258 13.59 -2.56 -26.88
N LEU A 259 13.60 -1.35 -27.46
CA LEU A 259 12.42 -0.75 -28.09
C LEU A 259 12.12 -1.50 -29.40
N GLN A 260 10.95 -2.15 -29.46
CA GLN A 260 10.59 -3.02 -30.59
C GLN A 260 10.05 -2.27 -31.82
N SER A 261 9.54 -1.04 -31.64
CA SER A 261 8.91 -0.26 -32.71
C SER A 261 9.14 1.24 -32.48
N PRO A 262 9.17 2.08 -33.53
CA PRO A 262 9.24 3.54 -33.39
C PRO A 262 8.10 4.13 -32.55
N ASN A 263 6.92 3.49 -32.56
CA ASN A 263 5.81 3.89 -31.71
C ASN A 263 5.89 3.17 -30.35
N PRO A 264 6.14 3.90 -29.24
CA PRO A 264 6.31 3.30 -27.91
C PRO A 264 5.02 2.69 -27.34
N MET A 265 3.85 2.96 -27.95
CA MET A 265 2.58 2.36 -27.54
C MET A 265 2.28 1.03 -28.23
N SER A 266 3.09 0.61 -29.20
CA SER A 266 2.95 -0.66 -29.92
C SER A 266 4.06 -1.63 -29.53
N TRP A 267 3.78 -2.93 -29.55
CA TRP A 267 4.76 -3.97 -29.20
C TRP A 267 5.43 -3.75 -27.84
N VAL A 268 4.63 -3.40 -26.82
CA VAL A 268 5.13 -3.14 -25.47
C VAL A 268 5.52 -4.47 -24.83
N THR A 269 6.81 -4.67 -24.59
CA THR A 269 7.37 -5.88 -23.99
C THR A 269 7.70 -5.68 -22.51
N GLU A 270 7.31 -6.63 -21.67
CA GLU A 270 7.67 -6.67 -20.26
C GLU A 270 8.04 -8.13 -19.87
N LEU A 271 8.85 -8.33 -18.83
CA LEU A 271 9.09 -9.68 -18.31
C LEU A 271 7.78 -10.29 -17.82
N ALA A 272 7.53 -11.55 -18.17
CA ALA A 272 6.32 -12.23 -17.75
C ALA A 272 6.32 -12.44 -16.23
N PRO A 273 5.20 -12.20 -15.54
CA PRO A 273 5.06 -12.61 -14.15
C PRO A 273 5.10 -14.14 -14.03
N GLU A 274 5.29 -14.63 -12.81
CA GLU A 274 5.09 -16.05 -12.53
C GLU A 274 3.64 -16.47 -12.85
N PRO A 275 3.40 -17.69 -13.38
CA PRO A 275 2.08 -18.07 -13.89
C PRO A 275 0.93 -17.90 -12.88
N HIS A 276 1.19 -18.12 -11.60
CA HIS A 276 0.22 -17.98 -10.51
C HIS A 276 0.03 -16.52 -10.05
N ASP A 277 0.94 -15.62 -10.41
CA ASP A 277 0.87 -14.19 -10.09
C ASP A 277 0.20 -13.37 -11.22
N VAL A 278 -0.05 -13.97 -12.38
CA VAL A 278 -0.69 -13.31 -13.53
C VAL A 278 -2.15 -13.00 -13.24
N LEU A 279 -2.55 -11.73 -13.43
CA LEU A 279 -3.94 -11.30 -13.36
C LEU A 279 -4.58 -11.28 -14.76
N TRP A 280 -5.16 -12.42 -15.15
CA TRP A 280 -5.73 -12.65 -16.48
C TRP A 280 -6.79 -11.63 -16.91
N SER A 281 -7.61 -11.14 -15.98
CA SER A 281 -8.66 -10.15 -16.26
C SER A 281 -8.11 -8.82 -16.77
N ASN A 282 -6.90 -8.44 -16.35
CA ASN A 282 -6.29 -7.15 -16.71
C ASN A 282 -5.45 -7.21 -18.00
N LEU A 283 -5.08 -8.41 -18.46
CA LEU A 283 -4.34 -8.58 -19.71
C LEU A 283 -5.18 -8.19 -20.95
N CYS A 284 -6.50 -8.26 -20.84
CA CYS A 284 -7.43 -7.92 -21.92
C CYS A 284 -7.67 -6.41 -22.09
N ILE A 285 -7.10 -5.57 -21.23
CA ILE A 285 -7.35 -4.12 -21.25
C ILE A 285 -6.47 -3.47 -22.33
N PRO A 286 -7.04 -2.66 -23.24
CA PRO A 286 -6.26 -1.98 -24.26
C PRO A 286 -5.29 -0.98 -23.62
N PHE A 287 -4.05 -0.92 -24.14
CA PHE A 287 -2.99 -0.12 -23.52
C PHE A 287 -3.28 1.39 -23.50
N ARG A 288 -3.98 1.90 -24.52
CA ARG A 288 -4.48 3.29 -24.55
C ARG A 288 -5.47 3.60 -23.42
N GLN A 289 -6.12 2.61 -22.83
CA GLN A 289 -7.01 2.84 -21.69
C GLN A 289 -6.24 2.77 -20.36
N LEU A 290 -5.09 2.10 -20.32
CA LEU A 290 -4.31 1.93 -19.10
C LEU A 290 -3.78 3.27 -18.55
N TRP A 291 -3.26 4.16 -19.41
CA TRP A 291 -2.76 5.45 -18.95
C TRP A 291 -3.88 6.35 -18.41
N LEU A 292 -5.05 6.39 -19.07
CA LEU A 292 -6.24 7.09 -18.59
C LEU A 292 -6.71 6.55 -17.23
N ARG A 293 -6.77 5.22 -17.07
CA ARG A 293 -7.12 4.58 -15.79
C ARG A 293 -6.12 4.91 -14.68
N LYS A 294 -4.81 4.94 -14.98
CA LYS A 294 -3.77 5.35 -14.02
C LYS A 294 -3.93 6.81 -13.58
N ILE A 295 -4.19 7.73 -14.51
CA ILE A 295 -4.43 9.13 -14.19
C ILE A 295 -5.72 9.29 -13.35
N ALA A 296 -6.81 8.63 -13.75
CA ALA A 296 -8.07 8.68 -13.04
C ALA A 296 -7.97 8.12 -11.61
N THR A 297 -7.26 7.00 -11.42
CA THR A 297 -7.04 6.41 -10.08
C THR A 297 -6.07 7.24 -9.23
N LEU A 298 -5.07 7.88 -9.82
CA LEU A 298 -4.23 8.86 -9.13
C LEU A 298 -5.07 10.05 -8.64
N LEU A 299 -5.88 10.66 -9.51
CA LEU A 299 -6.76 11.76 -9.14
C LEU A 299 -7.76 11.36 -8.05
N ALA A 300 -8.40 10.18 -8.19
CA ALA A 300 -9.30 9.64 -7.19
C ALA A 300 -8.59 9.42 -5.83
N SER A 301 -7.34 8.95 -5.84
CA SER A 301 -6.56 8.79 -4.62
C SER A 301 -6.24 10.13 -3.94
N ILE A 302 -5.92 11.18 -4.71
CA ILE A 302 -5.69 12.54 -4.20
C ILE A 302 -6.97 13.12 -3.59
N VAL A 303 -8.10 13.01 -4.30
CA VAL A 303 -9.41 13.45 -3.79
C VAL A 303 -9.74 12.71 -2.49
N PHE A 304 -9.52 11.40 -2.44
CA PHE A 304 -9.70 10.62 -1.21
C PHE A 304 -8.80 11.11 -0.07
N MET A 305 -7.53 11.45 -0.32
CA MET A 305 -6.65 12.00 0.71
C MET A 305 -7.17 13.32 1.28
N VAL A 306 -7.71 14.21 0.43
CA VAL A 306 -8.28 15.50 0.84
C VAL A 306 -9.59 15.29 1.60
N LEU A 307 -10.47 14.41 1.14
CA LEU A 307 -11.71 14.08 1.86
C LEU A 307 -11.44 13.46 3.23
N PHE A 308 -10.36 12.69 3.36
CA PHE A 308 -9.95 12.10 4.64
C PHE A 308 -9.44 13.15 5.66
N LEU A 309 -9.25 14.41 5.26
CA LEU A 309 -8.96 15.48 6.21
C LEU A 309 -10.15 15.75 7.14
N ALA A 310 -11.39 15.59 6.67
CA ALA A 310 -12.59 15.85 7.46
C ALA A 310 -12.72 14.96 8.73
N PRO A 311 -12.57 13.61 8.67
CA PRO A 311 -12.59 12.80 9.88
C PRO A 311 -11.39 13.07 10.80
N VAL A 312 -10.22 13.38 10.23
CA VAL A 312 -9.01 13.70 11.00
C VAL A 312 -9.18 15.01 11.77
N THR A 313 -9.68 16.07 11.12
CA THR A 313 -9.95 17.35 11.77
C THR A 313 -11.04 17.24 12.82
N PHE A 314 -12.06 16.42 12.57
CA PHE A 314 -13.10 16.12 13.54
C PHE A 314 -12.54 15.45 14.80
N VAL A 315 -11.75 14.38 14.65
CA VAL A 315 -11.06 13.71 15.76
C VAL A 315 -10.16 14.69 16.51
N GLN A 316 -9.40 15.51 15.79
CA GLN A 316 -8.52 16.50 16.40
C GLN A 316 -9.31 17.57 17.19
N GLY A 317 -10.46 18.00 16.67
CA GLY A 317 -11.36 18.91 17.37
C GLY A 317 -11.90 18.33 18.68
N LEU A 318 -12.18 17.01 18.72
CA LEU A 318 -12.61 16.32 19.94
C LEU A 318 -11.51 16.27 21.01
N THR A 319 -10.23 16.24 20.63
CA THR A 319 -9.14 16.26 21.61
C THR A 319 -8.97 17.62 22.32
N GLN A 320 -9.44 18.73 21.70
CA GLN A 320 -9.38 20.08 22.27
C GLN A 320 -10.73 20.51 22.86
N LEU A 321 -11.31 19.65 23.70
CA LEU A 321 -12.67 19.80 24.22
C LEU A 321 -12.88 21.08 25.05
N GLU A 322 -11.83 21.60 25.71
CA GLU A 322 -11.89 22.87 26.45
C GLU A 322 -12.13 24.08 25.54
N LYS A 323 -11.48 24.13 24.37
CA LYS A 323 -11.71 25.19 23.38
C LYS A 323 -13.09 25.05 22.74
N LEU A 324 -13.52 23.82 22.47
CA LEU A 324 -14.83 23.53 21.90
C LEU A 324 -15.97 23.85 22.88
N SER A 325 -15.77 23.62 24.18
CA SER A 325 -16.71 23.98 25.25
C SER A 325 -16.87 25.49 25.43
N GLN A 326 -15.89 26.29 25.02
CA GLN A 326 -16.00 27.75 25.01
C GLN A 326 -16.77 28.25 23.78
N THR A 327 -16.63 27.58 22.63
CA THR A 327 -17.35 27.91 21.38
C THR A 327 -18.80 27.42 21.38
N PHE A 328 -19.09 26.27 22.01
CA PHE A 328 -20.41 25.65 22.02
C PHE A 328 -20.92 25.38 23.45
N PRO A 329 -21.78 26.25 24.00
CA PRO A 329 -22.25 26.14 25.39
C PRO A 329 -23.11 24.90 25.68
N PHE A 330 -23.65 24.22 24.66
CA PHE A 330 -24.44 22.99 24.85
C PHE A 330 -23.59 21.80 25.35
N LEU A 331 -22.28 21.80 25.07
CA LEU A 331 -21.36 20.73 25.50
C LEU A 331 -21.07 20.77 27.01
N ARG A 332 -21.23 21.94 27.66
CA ARG A 332 -21.02 22.11 29.11
C ARG A 332 -21.94 21.24 29.97
N GLY A 333 -23.13 20.89 29.47
CA GLY A 333 -24.09 20.03 30.19
C GLY A 333 -23.65 18.56 30.26
N PHE A 334 -23.09 18.05 29.16
CA PHE A 334 -22.64 16.66 29.05
C PHE A 334 -21.24 16.40 29.67
N LEU A 335 -20.43 17.46 29.82
CA LEU A 335 -19.05 17.38 30.34
C LEU A 335 -18.91 17.34 31.88
N LYS A 336 -20.00 17.47 32.65
CA LYS A 336 -19.94 17.61 34.12
C LYS A 336 -19.50 16.35 34.89
N GLN A 337 -19.43 15.19 34.24
CA GLN A 337 -18.91 13.96 34.86
C GLN A 337 -17.45 13.77 34.48
N ASP A 338 -16.55 13.83 35.47
CA ASP A 338 -15.10 13.72 35.28
C ASP A 338 -14.68 12.41 34.57
N LEU A 339 -15.41 11.32 34.83
CA LEU A 339 -15.21 10.02 34.15
C LEU A 339 -15.56 10.06 32.65
N ILE A 340 -16.65 10.73 32.27
CA ILE A 340 -17.04 10.87 30.86
C ILE A 340 -16.04 11.76 30.15
N ASN A 341 -15.60 12.84 30.80
CA ASN A 341 -14.64 13.76 30.20
C ASN A 341 -13.30 13.06 29.86
N HIS A 342 -12.76 12.24 30.77
CA HIS A 342 -11.51 11.50 30.53
C HIS A 342 -11.64 10.42 29.42
N VAL A 343 -12.75 9.69 29.36
CA VAL A 343 -12.97 8.68 28.31
C VAL A 343 -13.20 9.33 26.94
N LEU A 344 -13.93 10.45 26.91
CA LEU A 344 -14.30 11.16 25.69
C LEU A 344 -13.13 11.94 25.09
N THR A 345 -12.21 12.47 25.91
CA THR A 345 -11.04 13.22 25.46
C THR A 345 -9.86 12.33 25.06
N GLY A 346 -9.68 11.18 25.71
CA GLY A 346 -8.54 10.29 25.46
C GLY A 346 -8.85 9.14 24.51
N TYR A 347 -9.90 8.35 24.79
CA TYR A 347 -10.08 7.04 24.13
C TYR A 347 -10.97 7.12 22.88
N LEU A 348 -12.06 7.89 22.95
CA LEU A 348 -13.02 8.00 21.85
C LEU A 348 -12.39 8.53 20.53
N PRO A 349 -11.55 9.58 20.54
CA PRO A 349 -10.94 10.10 19.31
C PRO A 349 -10.02 9.06 18.67
N SER A 350 -9.26 8.31 19.47
CA SER A 350 -8.38 7.23 18.99
C SER A 350 -9.16 6.08 18.34
N VAL A 351 -10.27 5.65 18.94
CA VAL A 351 -11.12 4.59 18.37
C VAL A 351 -11.75 5.03 17.05
N ILE A 352 -12.28 6.26 17.00
CA ILE A 352 -12.87 6.83 15.77
C ILE A 352 -11.81 6.91 14.66
N LEU A 353 -10.61 7.42 14.98
CA LEU A 353 -9.52 7.49 14.01
C LEU A 353 -9.09 6.11 13.53
N MET A 354 -8.99 5.13 14.42
CA MET A 354 -8.64 3.75 14.07
C MET A 354 -9.67 3.13 13.12
N LEU A 355 -10.96 3.36 13.37
CA LEU A 355 -12.04 2.89 12.51
C LEU A 355 -11.93 3.49 11.09
N PHE A 356 -11.70 4.80 11.00
CA PHE A 356 -11.48 5.46 9.70
C PHE A 356 -10.21 4.96 9.00
N LEU A 357 -9.10 4.79 9.72
CA LEU A 357 -7.84 4.28 9.15
C LEU A 357 -7.97 2.84 8.64
N TYR A 358 -8.81 2.00 9.27
CA TYR A 358 -9.08 0.64 8.80
C TYR A 358 -9.72 0.61 7.40
N THR A 359 -10.44 1.67 7.00
CA THR A 359 -11.05 1.76 5.67
C THR A 359 -10.05 2.06 4.54
N VAL A 360 -8.87 2.58 4.87
CA VAL A 360 -7.90 3.09 3.89
C VAL A 360 -7.23 1.98 3.06
N PRO A 361 -6.70 0.88 3.64
CA PRO A 361 -6.05 -0.16 2.84
C PRO A 361 -7.01 -0.84 1.83
N PRO A 362 -8.27 -1.19 2.18
CA PRO A 362 -9.24 -1.69 1.22
C PRO A 362 -9.51 -0.73 0.05
N THR A 363 -9.69 0.57 0.31
CA THR A 363 -9.96 1.55 -0.76
C THR A 363 -8.75 1.72 -1.69
N MET A 364 -7.53 1.78 -1.15
CA MET A 364 -6.31 1.85 -1.96
C MET A 364 -6.07 0.58 -2.79
N MET A 365 -6.47 -0.58 -2.28
CA MET A 365 -6.45 -1.84 -3.02
C MET A 365 -7.49 -1.85 -4.15
N LEU A 366 -8.67 -1.29 -3.93
CA LEU A 366 -9.68 -1.09 -4.98
C LEU A 366 -9.16 -0.17 -6.09
N PHE A 367 -8.61 1.00 -5.75
CA PHE A 367 -8.01 1.90 -6.75
C PHE A 367 -6.90 1.22 -7.55
N SER A 368 -6.04 0.46 -6.87
CA SER A 368 -4.96 -0.30 -7.51
C SER A 368 -5.46 -1.46 -8.37
N SER A 369 -6.67 -1.98 -8.14
CA SER A 369 -7.28 -2.98 -9.02
C SER A 369 -7.77 -2.36 -10.34
N VAL A 370 -8.30 -1.13 -10.28
CA VAL A 370 -8.85 -0.41 -11.45
C VAL A 370 -7.75 0.05 -12.41
N GLU A 371 -6.52 0.27 -11.92
CA GLU A 371 -5.34 0.61 -12.72
C GLU A 371 -5.00 -0.38 -13.84
N GLY A 372 -5.46 -1.63 -13.72
CA GLY A 372 -5.13 -2.68 -14.66
C GLY A 372 -3.71 -3.27 -14.51
N PRO A 373 -3.18 -3.54 -13.29
CA PRO A 373 -1.89 -4.20 -13.14
C PRO A 373 -1.92 -5.63 -13.71
N VAL A 374 -0.83 -6.01 -14.37
CA VAL A 374 -0.64 -7.33 -15.01
C VAL A 374 -0.52 -8.46 -13.98
N SER A 375 -0.01 -8.17 -12.78
CA SER A 375 0.22 -9.17 -11.75
C SER A 375 -0.36 -8.77 -10.39
N HIS A 376 -0.69 -9.76 -9.56
CA HIS A 376 -1.12 -9.52 -8.19
C HIS A 376 -0.02 -8.81 -7.40
N SER A 377 1.23 -9.17 -7.65
CA SER A 377 2.40 -8.53 -7.05
C SER A 377 2.47 -7.03 -7.34
N ARG A 378 2.24 -6.65 -8.60
CA ARG A 378 2.27 -5.24 -9.01
C ARG A 378 1.09 -4.45 -8.46
N ARG A 379 -0.10 -5.07 -8.41
CA ARG A 379 -1.30 -4.50 -7.77
C ARG A 379 -1.03 -4.15 -6.31
N LYS A 380 -0.49 -5.13 -5.59
CA LYS A 380 -0.11 -5.04 -4.18
C LYS A 380 0.94 -3.96 -3.93
N ARG A 381 2.01 -3.91 -4.74
CA ARG A 381 3.03 -2.85 -4.67
C ARG A 381 2.45 -1.46 -4.90
N SER A 382 1.54 -1.31 -5.87
CA SER A 382 0.86 -0.04 -6.16
C SER A 382 -0.03 0.41 -5.00
N ALA A 383 -0.76 -0.50 -4.35
CA ALA A 383 -1.59 -0.20 -3.18
C ALA A 383 -0.72 0.23 -1.99
N CYS A 384 0.38 -0.49 -1.74
CA CYS A 384 1.39 -0.19 -0.74
C CYS A 384 1.94 1.24 -0.94
N LEU A 385 2.34 1.61 -2.16
CA LEU A 385 2.81 2.99 -2.43
C LEU A 385 1.74 4.05 -2.16
N LYS A 386 0.47 3.81 -2.50
CA LYS A 386 -0.60 4.77 -2.21
C LYS A 386 -0.88 4.93 -0.73
N ILE A 387 -0.89 3.83 0.02
CA ILE A 387 -1.00 3.85 1.49
C ILE A 387 0.16 4.66 2.07
N LEU A 388 1.38 4.47 1.54
CA LEU A 388 2.55 5.21 1.98
C LEU A 388 2.39 6.72 1.80
N TYR A 389 1.98 7.16 0.62
CA TYR A 389 1.71 8.58 0.37
C TYR A 389 0.58 9.11 1.26
N PHE A 390 -0.48 8.33 1.43
CA PHE A 390 -1.61 8.70 2.29
C PHE A 390 -1.20 8.89 3.75
N THR A 391 -0.39 8.00 4.32
CA THR A 391 0.03 8.13 5.73
C THR A 391 1.00 9.29 5.91
N ILE A 392 1.92 9.53 4.97
CA ILE A 392 2.79 10.71 4.99
C ILE A 392 1.95 11.99 4.97
N TRP A 393 0.95 12.04 4.08
CA TRP A 393 -0.01 13.13 4.01
C TRP A 393 -0.78 13.29 5.31
N ASN A 394 -1.36 12.21 5.84
CA ASN A 394 -2.14 12.23 7.06
C ASN A 394 -1.33 12.76 8.25
N VAL A 395 -0.12 12.22 8.49
CA VAL A 395 0.73 12.67 9.60
C VAL A 395 1.17 14.13 9.43
N PHE A 396 1.49 14.57 8.21
CA PHE A 396 1.77 15.97 7.94
C PHE A 396 0.56 16.85 8.31
N PHE A 397 -0.65 16.49 7.87
CA PHE A 397 -1.86 17.28 8.13
C PHE A 397 -2.32 17.23 9.58
N VAL A 398 -2.24 16.09 10.27
CA VAL A 398 -2.52 15.99 11.72
C VAL A 398 -1.66 16.98 12.48
N ASN A 399 -0.35 17.02 12.17
CA ASN A 399 0.59 17.95 12.81
C ASN A 399 0.27 19.41 12.48
N HIS A 400 -0.16 19.72 11.25
CA HIS A 400 -0.56 21.08 10.88
C HIS A 400 -1.88 21.52 11.54
N VAL A 401 -2.89 20.64 11.58
CA VAL A 401 -4.24 20.93 12.08
C VAL A 401 -4.27 21.02 13.61
N SER A 402 -3.50 20.18 14.31
CA SER A 402 -3.38 20.22 15.78
C SER A 402 -2.77 21.54 16.29
N GLY A 403 -1.97 22.22 15.46
CA GLY A 403 -1.27 23.47 15.82
C GLY A 403 -2.14 24.72 15.81
N GLY A 404 -3.33 24.67 15.20
CA GLY A 404 -4.13 25.89 15.02
C GLY A 404 -5.43 25.69 14.25
N PHE A 405 -6.35 24.89 14.79
CA PHE A 405 -7.67 24.68 14.19
C PHE A 405 -8.50 25.98 14.02
N LEU A 406 -8.15 27.06 14.72
CA LEU A 406 -8.77 28.38 14.55
C LEU A 406 -7.94 29.36 13.68
N PHE A 407 -6.73 29.00 13.24
CA PHE A 407 -5.89 29.86 12.40
C PHE A 407 -5.83 29.44 10.93
N ALA A 408 -6.18 28.19 10.60
CA ALA A 408 -6.09 27.67 9.22
C ALA A 408 -6.94 28.42 8.19
N PHE A 409 -8.10 28.98 8.58
CA PHE A 409 -8.95 29.76 7.68
C PHE A 409 -8.49 31.23 7.52
N ASN A 410 -7.80 31.81 8.52
CA ASN A 410 -7.31 33.19 8.47
C ASN A 410 -5.85 33.32 7.98
N MET A 411 -5.10 32.21 7.88
CA MET A 411 -3.68 32.19 7.47
C MET A 411 -3.44 31.90 5.99
N LEU A 412 -4.49 31.66 5.18
CA LEU A 412 -4.33 31.57 3.72
C LEU A 412 -3.84 32.91 3.10
N SER A 413 -3.78 33.97 3.91
CA SER A 413 -3.39 35.33 3.52
C SER A 413 -1.95 35.71 3.86
N SER A 414 -1.20 34.98 4.72
CA SER A 414 0.23 35.27 4.99
C SER A 414 1.12 34.02 4.89
N VAL A 415 1.61 33.77 3.68
CA VAL A 415 2.51 32.64 3.37
C VAL A 415 3.90 32.76 4.04
N GLY A 416 4.25 33.95 4.56
CA GLY A 416 5.56 34.24 5.15
C GLY A 416 5.80 33.70 6.58
N ASP A 417 4.76 33.57 7.41
CA ASP A 417 4.91 33.24 8.84
C ASP A 417 4.78 31.73 9.14
N ILE A 418 4.48 30.95 8.11
CA ILE A 418 4.29 29.48 8.18
C ILE A 418 5.49 28.76 8.83
N PRO A 419 6.76 29.06 8.51
CA PRO A 419 7.90 28.35 9.10
C PRO A 419 8.09 28.61 10.59
N VAL A 420 7.78 29.83 11.04
CA VAL A 420 7.99 30.29 12.42
C VAL A 420 6.91 29.72 13.35
N GLU A 421 5.65 29.72 12.91
CA GLU A 421 4.56 29.09 13.65
C GLU A 421 4.68 27.55 13.68
N LEU A 422 5.18 26.94 12.60
CA LEU A 422 5.47 25.50 12.56
C LEU A 422 6.54 25.11 13.59
N ALA A 423 7.59 25.91 13.73
CA ALA A 423 8.67 25.64 14.69
C ALA A 423 8.18 25.70 16.15
N LYS A 424 7.19 26.53 16.46
CA LYS A 424 6.59 26.65 17.80
C LYS A 424 5.52 25.60 18.09
N ALA A 425 4.74 25.18 17.09
CA ALA A 425 3.66 24.21 17.27
C ALA A 425 4.17 22.76 17.42
N ILE A 426 5.24 22.40 16.72
CA ILE A 426 5.77 21.03 16.71
C ILE A 426 6.17 20.51 18.12
N PRO A 427 6.90 21.27 18.96
CA PRO A 427 7.28 20.80 20.30
C PRO A 427 6.09 20.64 21.25
N ASN A 428 5.03 21.43 21.11
CA ASN A 428 3.86 21.41 22.00
C ASN A 428 2.90 20.26 21.72
N GLN A 429 2.98 19.65 20.53
CA GLN A 429 2.18 18.47 20.16
C GLN A 429 2.76 17.15 20.70
N VAL A 430 3.97 17.21 21.27
CA VAL A 430 4.68 16.07 21.86
C VAL A 430 3.92 15.44 23.03
N SER A 431 3.00 16.16 23.67
CA SER A 431 2.16 15.64 24.76
C SER A 431 0.89 14.91 24.30
N PHE A 432 0.52 15.04 23.02
CA PHE A 432 -0.68 14.40 22.44
C PHE A 432 -0.40 13.02 21.81
N LEU A 433 0.87 12.68 21.60
CA LEU A 433 1.34 11.42 21.01
C LEU A 433 2.11 10.60 22.03
#